data_AF-A0A7S2XND7-F1
#
_entry.id   AF-A0A7S2XND7-F1
#
_cell.length_a   1.000
_cell.length_b   1.000
_cell.length_c   1.000
_cell.angle_alpha   90.00
_cell.angle_beta   90.00
_cell.angle_gamma   90.00
#
_symmetry.space_group_name_H-M   'P 1'
#
loop_
_entity.id
_entity.type
_entity.pdbx_description
1 polymer ?
#
loop_
_entity_poly.entity_id
_entity_poly.type
_entity_poly.pdbx_seq_one_letter_code
_entity_poly.pdbx_strand_id
1 'polypeptide(L)'
;TRIFYTVNRCHSGHITLRQIRRSDLLHAFQQVDEEEDINKVTRYFSYEHFYVLYCRFWELDHDRDYRITRDDLLKYGDLSLSHMIVDRIFDAAPRPFTQGSNPQNQNAMNTTDDSSTAGGDAAAINREYLSYEDFIFFML
;
A
#
# COMPACT_ATOMS: atom_id res chain seq x y z
N THR A 1 -7.10 2.19 1.28
CA THR A 1 -6.13 1.06 1.29
C THR A 1 -6.79 -0.30 1.17
N ARG A 2 -7.70 -0.75 2.07
CA ARG A 2 -8.36 -2.09 2.00
C ARG A 2 -9.06 -2.41 0.67
N ILE A 3 -9.71 -1.41 0.06
CA ILE A 3 -10.34 -1.58 -1.26
C ILE A 3 -9.30 -1.94 -2.33
N PHE A 4 -8.15 -1.27 -2.34
CA PHE A 4 -7.08 -1.57 -3.30
C PHE A 4 -6.48 -2.95 -3.06
N TYR A 5 -6.31 -3.34 -1.80
CA TYR A 5 -5.84 -4.67 -1.43
C TYR A 5 -6.72 -5.78 -2.05
N THR A 6 -8.04 -5.69 -1.89
CA THR A 6 -8.96 -6.72 -2.39
C THR A 6 -9.23 -6.60 -3.90
N VAL A 7 -9.42 -5.38 -4.40
CA VAL A 7 -9.93 -5.14 -5.76
C VAL A 7 -8.81 -5.01 -6.80
N ASN A 8 -7.69 -4.35 -6.45
CA ASN A 8 -6.57 -4.12 -7.37
C ASN A 8 -5.54 -5.27 -7.32
N ARG A 9 -5.97 -6.49 -7.68
CA ARG A 9 -5.12 -7.70 -7.62
C ARG A 9 -3.84 -7.66 -8.47
N CYS A 10 -3.78 -6.75 -9.45
CA CYS A 10 -2.58 -6.57 -10.28
C CYS A 10 -1.59 -5.55 -9.69
N HIS A 11 -1.88 -4.98 -8.52
CA HIS A 11 -1.02 -4.01 -7.83
C HIS A 11 -0.56 -2.86 -8.74
N SER A 12 -1.41 -2.47 -9.70
CA SER A 12 -1.12 -1.43 -10.67
C SER A 12 -1.34 -0.02 -10.12
N GLY A 13 -1.97 0.09 -8.96
CA GLY A 13 -2.37 1.35 -8.37
C GLY A 13 -3.53 2.07 -9.03
N HIS A 14 -4.12 1.44 -10.04
CA HIS A 14 -5.30 1.92 -10.73
C HIS A 14 -6.35 0.83 -10.79
N ILE A 15 -7.50 1.06 -10.15
CA ILE A 15 -8.65 0.16 -10.23
C ILE A 15 -9.35 0.37 -11.56
N THR A 16 -9.35 -0.66 -12.40
CA THR A 16 -10.04 -0.65 -13.69
C THR A 16 -11.52 -1.02 -13.53
N LEU A 17 -12.36 -0.60 -14.49
CA LEU A 17 -13.78 -0.98 -14.53
C LEU A 17 -13.98 -2.52 -14.48
N ARG A 18 -13.09 -3.28 -15.15
CA ARG A 18 -13.13 -4.75 -15.11
C ARG A 18 -12.92 -5.29 -13.70
N GLN A 19 -12.04 -4.69 -12.91
CA GLN A 19 -11.82 -5.10 -11.52
C GLN A 19 -13.02 -4.78 -10.63
N ILE A 20 -13.62 -3.59 -10.79
CA ILE A 20 -14.84 -3.21 -10.06
C ILE A 20 -15.98 -4.18 -10.37
N ARG A 21 -16.21 -4.50 -11.66
CA ARG A 21 -17.29 -5.41 -12.06
C ARG A 21 -17.11 -6.85 -11.58
N ARG A 22 -15.88 -7.24 -11.20
CA ARG A 22 -15.56 -8.59 -10.70
C ARG A 22 -15.40 -8.64 -9.18
N SER A 23 -15.52 -7.51 -8.49
CA SER A 23 -15.48 -7.42 -7.04
C SER A 23 -16.87 -7.17 -6.46
N ASP A 24 -16.94 -7.26 -5.15
CA ASP A 24 -18.11 -6.95 -4.33
C ASP A 24 -18.16 -5.48 -3.89
N LEU A 25 -17.34 -4.61 -4.49
CA LEU A 25 -17.19 -3.21 -4.07
C LEU A 25 -18.52 -2.43 -4.14
N LEU A 26 -19.26 -2.57 -5.24
CA LEU A 26 -20.55 -1.88 -5.40
C LEU A 26 -21.61 -2.38 -4.39
N HIS A 27 -21.62 -3.69 -4.12
CA HIS A 27 -22.49 -4.24 -3.09
C HIS A 27 -22.11 -3.73 -1.70
N ALA A 28 -20.81 -3.59 -1.42
CA ALA A 28 -20.36 -3.05 -0.15
C ALA A 28 -20.73 -1.56 0.02
N PHE A 29 -20.74 -0.77 -1.06
CA PHE A 29 -21.27 0.60 -1.02
C PHE A 29 -22.76 0.61 -0.69
N GLN A 30 -23.57 -0.19 -1.40
CA GLN A 30 -25.01 -0.26 -1.10
C GLN A 30 -25.28 -0.67 0.34
N GLN A 31 -24.56 -1.67 0.84
CA GLN A 31 -24.70 -2.12 2.22
C GLN A 31 -24.32 -1.03 3.25
N VAL A 32 -23.33 -0.19 2.93
CA VAL A 32 -22.92 0.92 3.81
C VAL A 32 -23.96 2.03 3.87
N ASP A 33 -24.69 2.23 2.78
CA ASP A 33 -25.76 3.24 2.72
C ASP A 33 -27.01 2.78 3.50
N GLU A 34 -27.25 1.47 3.58
CA GLU A 34 -28.42 0.88 4.25
C GLU A 34 -28.21 0.62 5.75
N GLU A 35 -26.99 0.28 6.18
CA GLU A 35 -26.71 -0.12 7.56
C GLU A 35 -26.27 1.07 8.43
N GLU A 36 -27.00 1.32 9.52
CA GLU A 36 -26.68 2.40 10.46
C GLU A 36 -25.39 2.14 11.28
N ASP A 37 -25.11 0.87 11.59
CA ASP A 37 -23.88 0.48 12.28
C ASP A 37 -22.79 0.09 11.29
N ILE A 38 -21.88 1.04 11.04
CA ILE A 38 -20.75 0.89 10.11
C ILE A 38 -19.88 -0.33 10.42
N ASN A 39 -19.84 -0.80 11.67
CA ASN A 39 -19.00 -1.93 12.06
C ASN A 39 -19.52 -3.27 11.57
N LYS A 40 -20.82 -3.37 11.26
CA LYS A 40 -21.39 -4.58 10.62
C LYS A 40 -20.95 -4.74 9.17
N VAL A 41 -20.49 -3.66 8.52
CA VAL A 41 -19.94 -3.71 7.16
C VAL A 41 -18.44 -4.02 7.19
N THR A 42 -18.12 -5.28 7.48
CA THR A 42 -16.76 -5.75 7.80
C THR A 42 -15.73 -5.68 6.64
N ARG A 43 -16.20 -5.70 5.39
CA ARG A 43 -15.34 -5.81 4.19
C ARG A 43 -14.36 -4.66 4.03
N TYR A 44 -14.85 -3.44 3.96
CA TYR A 44 -14.02 -2.26 3.66
C TYR A 44 -14.16 -1.17 4.71
N PHE A 45 -15.35 -1.02 5.30
CA PHE A 45 -15.73 0.21 6.00
C PHE A 45 -15.78 0.09 7.53
N SER A 46 -15.78 -1.13 8.09
CA SER A 46 -15.76 -1.33 9.55
C SER A 46 -14.70 -0.45 10.22
N TYR A 47 -15.17 0.40 11.13
CA TYR A 47 -14.34 1.32 11.88
C TYR A 47 -13.49 0.59 12.91
N GLU A 48 -14.02 -0.49 13.50
CA GLU A 48 -13.25 -1.39 14.37
C GLU A 48 -12.01 -1.96 13.65
N HIS A 49 -12.16 -2.42 12.41
CA HIS A 49 -11.01 -2.90 11.62
C HIS A 49 -10.00 -1.78 11.35
N PHE A 50 -10.46 -0.57 11.05
CA PHE A 50 -9.57 0.59 10.91
C PHE A 50 -8.83 0.88 12.22
N TYR A 51 -9.54 0.87 13.35
CA TYR A 51 -8.99 1.24 14.65
C TYR A 51 -7.90 0.26 15.09
N VAL A 52 -8.11 -1.04 14.91
CA VAL A 52 -7.10 -2.06 15.22
C VAL A 52 -5.82 -1.83 14.41
N LEU A 53 -5.94 -1.59 13.09
CA LEU A 53 -4.78 -1.33 12.23
C LEU A 53 -4.06 -0.03 12.65
N TYR A 54 -4.81 1.02 12.94
CA TYR A 54 -4.26 2.30 13.36
C TYR A 54 -3.54 2.20 14.71
N CYS A 55 -4.12 1.52 15.70
CA CYS A 55 -3.47 1.29 16.99
C CYS A 55 -2.13 0.56 16.81
N ARG A 56 -2.08 -0.47 15.95
CA ARG A 56 -0.82 -1.18 15.68
C ARG A 56 0.22 -0.31 15.01
N PHE A 57 -0.18 0.55 14.07
CA PHE A 57 0.73 1.50 13.45
C PHE A 57 1.27 2.50 14.49
N TRP A 58 0.36 3.06 15.29
CA TRP A 58 0.66 4.06 16.32
C TRP A 58 1.54 3.50 17.44
N GLU A 59 1.39 2.22 17.79
CA GLU A 59 2.25 1.53 18.74
C GLU A 59 3.70 1.40 18.25
N LEU A 60 3.92 1.35 16.93
CA LEU A 60 5.26 1.25 16.34
C LEU A 60 5.89 2.63 16.12
N ASP A 61 5.14 3.59 15.62
CA ASP A 61 5.55 4.98 15.33
C ASP A 61 5.59 5.85 16.60
N HIS A 62 6.68 5.75 17.36
CA HIS A 62 6.83 6.42 18.66
C HIS A 62 7.06 7.94 18.54
N ASP A 63 7.77 8.38 17.50
CA ASP A 63 8.08 9.77 17.21
C ASP A 63 6.99 10.49 16.40
N ARG A 64 5.98 9.74 15.95
CA ARG A 64 4.73 10.24 15.34
C ARG A 64 4.96 10.99 14.05
N ASP A 65 5.93 10.53 13.26
CA ASP A 65 6.26 11.12 11.97
C ASP A 65 5.47 10.49 10.80
N TYR A 66 4.58 9.54 11.12
CA TYR A 66 3.81 8.72 10.18
C TYR A 66 4.67 7.81 9.29
N ARG A 67 5.85 7.41 9.77
CA ARG A 67 6.79 6.55 9.07
C ARG A 67 7.26 5.44 9.99
N ILE A 68 7.22 4.21 9.49
CA ILE A 68 7.77 3.06 10.19
C ILE A 68 9.14 2.75 9.58
N THR A 69 10.18 2.82 10.42
CA THR A 69 11.53 2.40 10.03
C THR A 69 11.70 0.88 10.14
N ARG A 70 12.82 0.34 9.63
CA ARG A 70 13.15 -1.09 9.80
C ARG A 70 13.22 -1.48 11.28
N ASP A 71 13.78 -0.60 12.11
CA ASP A 71 13.95 -0.82 13.54
C ASP A 71 12.62 -0.81 14.28
N ASP A 72 11.67 0.01 13.84
CA ASP A 72 10.32 0.00 14.41
C ASP A 72 9.57 -1.26 14.02
N LEU A 73 9.64 -1.67 12.75
CA LEU A 73 8.97 -2.89 12.30
C LEU A 73 9.53 -4.15 12.95
N LEU A 74 10.84 -4.18 13.29
CA LEU A 74 11.42 -5.31 14.02
C LEU A 74 10.75 -5.53 15.38
N LYS A 75 10.32 -4.48 16.07
CA LYS A 75 9.64 -4.58 17.37
C LYS A 75 8.24 -5.19 17.27
N TYR A 76 7.71 -5.35 16.06
CA TYR A 76 6.37 -5.91 15.84
C TYR A 76 6.26 -7.36 16.32
N GLY A 77 5.22 -7.64 17.11
CA GLY A 77 4.91 -8.98 17.61
C GLY A 77 6.06 -9.62 18.38
N ASP A 78 6.65 -8.88 19.33
CA ASP A 78 7.74 -9.35 20.21
C ASP A 78 8.97 -9.87 19.44
N LEU A 79 9.41 -9.15 18.40
CA LEU A 79 10.53 -9.54 17.54
C LEU A 79 10.28 -10.86 16.77
N SER A 80 9.01 -11.18 16.47
CA SER A 80 8.65 -12.35 15.67
C SER A 80 9.18 -12.33 14.23
N LEU A 81 9.50 -11.14 13.71
CA LEU A 81 10.05 -10.96 12.37
C LEU A 81 11.58 -10.99 12.37
N SER A 82 12.17 -11.80 11.48
CA SER A 82 13.61 -11.77 11.24
C SER A 82 14.02 -10.55 10.40
N HIS A 83 15.26 -10.09 10.56
CA HIS A 83 15.85 -9.02 9.74
C HIS A 83 15.68 -9.28 8.23
N MET A 84 15.86 -10.54 7.78
CA MET A 84 15.69 -10.89 6.36
C MET A 84 14.26 -10.77 5.83
N ILE A 85 13.26 -10.85 6.70
CA ILE A 85 11.86 -10.62 6.32
C ILE A 85 11.61 -9.11 6.25
N VAL A 86 12.09 -8.36 7.25
CA VAL A 86 11.98 -6.89 7.27
C VAL A 86 12.66 -6.28 6.04
N ASP A 87 13.89 -6.68 5.71
CA ASP A 87 14.58 -6.19 4.51
C ASP A 87 13.79 -6.47 3.24
N ARG A 88 13.22 -7.68 3.10
CA ARG A 88 12.37 -8.03 1.96
C ARG A 88 11.11 -7.20 1.86
N ILE A 89 10.49 -6.85 2.98
CA ILE A 89 9.30 -5.97 3.00
C ILE A 89 9.69 -4.58 2.47
N PHE A 90 10.83 -4.05 2.88
CA PHE A 90 11.27 -2.72 2.45
C PHE A 90 11.75 -2.70 0.99
N ASP A 91 12.36 -3.79 0.51
CA ASP A 91 12.96 -3.84 -0.82
C ASP A 91 11.96 -4.23 -1.92
N ALA A 92 11.00 -5.11 -1.62
CA ALA A 92 10.19 -5.80 -2.63
C ALA A 92 8.67 -5.73 -2.43
N ALA A 93 8.14 -5.10 -1.37
CA ALA A 93 6.69 -5.06 -1.17
C ALA A 93 5.99 -4.25 -2.30
N PRO A 94 4.91 -4.76 -2.91
CA PRO A 94 4.18 -4.04 -3.96
C PRO A 94 3.67 -2.67 -3.48
N ARG A 95 3.84 -1.59 -4.28
CA ARG A 95 3.17 -0.29 -4.02
C ARG A 95 1.92 -0.17 -4.89
N PRO A 96 0.72 -0.15 -4.30
CA PRO A 96 -0.48 0.28 -5.00
C PRO A 96 -0.48 1.79 -5.22
N PHE A 97 0.31 2.57 -4.48
CA PHE A 97 0.33 4.02 -4.63
C PHE A 97 1.75 4.43 -4.99
N THR A 98 2.07 4.38 -6.28
CA THR A 98 3.25 5.08 -6.79
C THR A 98 2.93 6.57 -6.72
N GLN A 99 3.61 7.32 -5.85
CA GLN A 99 3.58 8.77 -5.98
C GLN A 99 4.12 9.06 -7.38
N GLY A 100 3.25 9.54 -8.28
CA GLY A 100 3.62 9.76 -9.65
C GLY A 100 4.89 10.58 -9.69
N SER A 101 5.96 10.03 -10.25
CA SER A 101 7.03 10.86 -10.80
C SER A 101 6.36 11.67 -11.89
N ASN A 102 5.91 12.89 -11.55
CA ASN A 102 5.31 13.80 -12.51
C ASN A 102 6.35 14.05 -13.61
N PRO A 103 6.19 13.56 -14.87
CA PRO A 103 7.21 13.73 -15.90
C PRO A 103 7.16 15.13 -16.53
N GLN A 104 6.64 16.14 -15.82
CA GLN A 104 6.38 17.47 -16.38
C GLN A 104 7.46 18.51 -16.11
N ASN A 105 8.67 18.13 -15.71
CA ASN A 105 9.76 19.10 -15.65
C ASN A 105 11.13 18.57 -16.07
N GLN A 106 11.24 18.07 -17.30
CA GLN A 106 12.51 18.05 -18.03
C GLN A 106 12.23 18.33 -19.51
N ASN A 107 12.00 19.59 -19.84
CA ASN A 107 12.13 20.08 -21.22
C ASN A 107 13.23 21.16 -21.26
N ALA A 108 14.48 20.70 -21.39
CA ALA A 108 15.54 21.45 -22.06
C ALA A 108 16.64 20.48 -22.53
N MET A 109 16.45 19.90 -23.73
CA MET A 109 17.44 19.71 -24.81
C MET A 109 18.71 18.87 -24.49
N ASN A 110 19.07 17.76 -25.15
CA ASN A 110 19.34 17.59 -26.59
C ASN A 110 19.74 16.12 -26.92
N THR A 111 19.18 15.58 -28.02
CA THR A 111 19.65 14.59 -29.03
C THR A 111 20.81 13.61 -28.74
N THR A 112 20.56 12.29 -28.86
CA THR A 112 21.04 11.35 -29.93
C THR A 112 20.72 9.88 -29.60
N ASP A 113 20.19 9.16 -30.60
CA ASP A 113 20.17 7.71 -30.91
C ASP A 113 20.62 6.67 -29.85
N ASP A 114 19.80 5.65 -29.59
CA ASP A 114 19.92 4.29 -30.17
C ASP A 114 18.89 3.31 -29.54
N SER A 115 18.53 2.31 -30.31
CA SER A 115 17.61 1.21 -30.08
C SER A 115 18.04 0.23 -28.97
N SER A 116 17.14 -0.10 -28.03
CA SER A 116 17.05 -1.45 -27.42
C SER A 116 15.79 -1.62 -26.57
N THR A 117 15.02 -2.65 -26.89
CA THR A 117 13.98 -3.25 -26.05
C THR A 117 14.62 -3.84 -24.80
N ALA A 118 14.19 -3.45 -23.60
CA ALA A 118 14.54 -4.14 -22.37
C ALA A 118 13.39 -4.04 -21.38
N GLY A 119 12.91 -5.20 -20.91
CA GLY A 119 11.96 -5.30 -19.82
C GLY A 119 12.51 -4.56 -18.61
N GLY A 120 11.69 -3.68 -18.05
CA GLY A 120 12.05 -2.94 -16.84
C GLY A 120 12.11 -3.91 -15.67
N ASP A 121 13.31 -4.44 -15.41
CA ASP A 121 13.65 -4.96 -14.09
C ASP A 121 13.30 -3.87 -13.09
N ALA A 122 12.35 -4.17 -12.20
CA ALA A 122 11.92 -3.27 -11.15
C ALA A 122 13.15 -3.00 -10.27
N ALA A 123 13.82 -1.86 -10.52
CA ALA A 123 14.93 -1.39 -9.72
C ALA A 123 14.52 -1.51 -8.26
N ALA A 124 15.29 -2.26 -7.47
CA ALA A 124 15.04 -2.47 -6.06
C ALA A 124 14.92 -1.08 -5.41
N ILE A 125 13.68 -0.69 -5.11
CA ILE A 125 13.41 0.58 -4.43
C ILE A 125 13.81 0.31 -2.98
N ASN A 126 15.07 0.61 -2.64
CA ASN A 126 15.53 0.50 -1.26
C ASN A 126 14.80 1.57 -0.44
N ARG A 127 13.74 1.18 0.27
CA ARG A 127 12.91 2.12 1.03
C ARG A 127 13.59 2.46 2.34
N GLU A 128 13.50 3.71 2.74
CA GLU A 128 13.93 4.14 4.07
C GLU A 128 12.83 3.90 5.12
N TYR A 129 11.55 3.97 4.72
CA TYR A 129 10.40 3.84 5.61
C TYR A 129 9.17 3.23 4.92
N LEU A 130 8.25 2.71 5.74
CA LEU A 130 6.89 2.33 5.36
C LEU A 130 5.90 3.41 5.78
N SER A 131 5.03 3.82 4.86
CA SER A 131 3.87 4.67 5.18
C SER A 131 2.76 3.84 5.84
N TYR A 132 1.74 4.52 6.40
CA TYR A 132 0.53 3.85 6.88
C TYR A 132 -0.14 2.99 5.80
N GLU A 133 -0.10 3.43 4.54
CA GLU A 133 -0.65 2.66 3.42
C GLU A 133 0.14 1.38 3.17
N ASP A 134 1.48 1.47 3.17
CA ASP A 134 2.36 0.31 3.02
C ASP A 134 2.17 -0.67 4.18
N PHE A 135 2.04 -0.15 5.41
CA PHE A 135 1.79 -0.95 6.62
C PHE A 135 0.47 -1.72 6.55
N ILE A 136 -0.60 -1.08 6.05
CA ILE A 136 -1.88 -1.78 5.86
C ILE A 136 -1.74 -2.95 4.88
N PHE A 137 -0.96 -2.79 3.81
CA PHE A 137 -0.71 -3.87 2.85
C PHE A 137 0.14 -5.00 3.41
N PHE A 138 1.04 -4.69 4.35
CA PHE A 138 1.78 -5.71 5.10
C PHE A 138 0.87 -6.50 6.07
N MET A 139 -0.10 -5.83 6.70
CA MET A 139 -0.96 -6.42 7.74
C MET A 139 -2.13 -7.26 7.22
N LEU A 140 -2.50 -7.11 5.94
CA LEU A 140 -3.66 -7.78 5.33
C LEU A 140 -3.23 -8.91 4.41
#